data_AF-A0A8C6P3H2-F1
#
_entry.id   AF-A0A8C6P3H2-F1
#
_cell.length_a   1.000
_cell.length_b   1.000
_cell.length_c   1.000
_cell.angle_alpha   90.00
_cell.angle_beta   90.00
_cell.angle_gamma   90.00
#
_symmetry.space_group_name_H-M   'P 1'
#
loop_
_entity.id
_entity.type
_entity.pdbx_description
1 polymer ?
#
loop_
_entity_poly.entity_id
_entity_poly.type
_entity_poly.pdbx_seq_one_letter_code
_entity_poly.pdbx_strand_id
1 'polypeptide(L)'
;MSCVHYKFSSILDYNTVTFDGLHITLGELKKQIMARERLKATDCDLQITNAQTREEYTDDEAHIPKHSSVIVRRTPIGGVKPASRTFIV
;
A
#
# COMPACT_ATOMS: atom_id res chain seq x y z
N MET A 1 -9.13 18.46 3.76
CA MET A 1 -7.91 17.64 3.84
C MET A 1 -8.33 16.18 3.84
N SER A 2 -7.86 15.40 2.87
CA SER A 2 -8.15 13.97 2.80
C SER A 2 -6.95 13.20 3.36
N CYS A 3 -7.20 12.16 4.15
CA CYS A 3 -6.15 11.30 4.69
C CYS A 3 -6.49 9.82 4.48
N VAL A 4 -5.46 9.01 4.24
CA VAL A 4 -5.56 7.55 4.22
C VAL A 4 -4.78 7.02 5.42
N HIS A 5 -5.40 6.11 6.15
CA HIS A 5 -4.73 5.38 7.23
C HIS A 5 -4.04 4.17 6.61
N TYR A 6 -2.74 4.05 6.81
CA TYR A 6 -1.97 2.92 6.34
C TYR A 6 -1.17 2.34 7.51
N LYS A 7 -1.00 1.03 7.53
CA LYS A 7 -0.04 0.39 8.45
C LYS A 7 0.81 -0.61 7.71
N PHE A 8 2.04 -0.81 8.14
CA PHE A 8 2.81 -1.94 7.63
C PHE A 8 2.30 -3.25 8.23
N SER A 9 2.30 -4.34 7.47
CA SER A 9 1.97 -5.67 8.00
C SER A 9 2.86 -6.05 9.21
N SER A 10 4.09 -5.51 9.24
CA SER A 10 5.06 -5.72 10.33
C SER A 10 4.91 -4.74 11.51
N ILE A 11 4.02 -3.75 11.44
CA ILE A 11 3.85 -2.70 12.44
C ILE A 11 2.40 -2.69 12.93
N LEU A 12 2.19 -2.52 14.23
CA LEU A 12 0.83 -2.47 14.79
C LEU A 12 0.18 -1.09 14.59
N ASP A 13 0.99 -0.03 14.68
CA ASP A 13 0.58 1.36 14.54
C ASP A 13 0.17 1.74 13.11
N TYR A 14 -0.86 2.57 13.04
CA TYR A 14 -1.34 3.17 11.79
C TYR A 14 -0.72 4.55 11.61
N ASN A 15 -0.11 4.75 10.45
CA ASN A 15 0.30 6.05 9.98
C ASN A 15 -0.78 6.65 9.06
N THR A 16 -0.71 7.96 8.86
CA THR A 16 -1.61 8.67 7.95
C THR A 16 -0.84 9.41 6.88
N VAL A 17 -1.21 9.17 5.63
CA VAL A 17 -0.81 10.00 4.50
C VAL A 17 -1.91 11.03 4.25
N THR A 18 -1.53 12.30 4.21
CA THR A 18 -2.40 13.40 3.80
C THR A 18 -2.25 13.63 2.31
N PHE A 19 -3.36 13.81 1.61
CA PHE A 19 -3.39 14.10 0.19
C PHE A 19 -4.52 15.09 -0.13
N ASP A 20 -4.38 15.77 -1.26
CA ASP A 20 -5.40 16.68 -1.76
C ASP A 20 -6.17 15.97 -2.88
N GLY A 21 -7.49 15.79 -2.71
CA GLY A 21 -8.34 15.04 -3.64
C GLY A 21 -9.42 14.18 -2.97
N LEU A 22 -10.32 13.61 -3.78
CA LEU A 22 -11.37 12.68 -3.30
C LEU A 22 -10.85 11.27 -3.02
N HIS A 23 -9.85 10.87 -3.79
CA HIS A 23 -9.22 9.55 -3.83
C HIS A 23 -7.75 9.73 -4.19
N ILE A 24 -6.91 8.78 -3.76
CA ILE A 24 -5.50 8.71 -4.13
C ILE A 24 -5.29 7.46 -4.98
N THR A 25 -4.50 7.58 -6.04
CA THR A 25 -4.11 6.42 -6.83
C THR A 25 -3.10 5.58 -6.07
N LEU A 26 -3.05 4.28 -6.38
CA LEU A 26 -2.08 3.38 -5.77
C LEU A 26 -0.65 3.89 -5.97
N GLY A 27 -0.29 4.31 -7.19
CA GLY A 27 1.05 4.81 -7.49
C GLY A 27 1.45 6.02 -6.65
N GLU A 28 0.55 6.99 -6.46
CA GLU A 28 0.81 8.16 -5.62
C GLU A 28 0.89 7.80 -4.13
N LEU A 29 0.01 6.91 -3.66
CA LEU A 29 0.05 6.43 -2.28
C LEU A 29 1.37 5.71 -1.97
N LYS A 30 1.82 4.81 -2.87
CA LYS A 30 3.11 4.13 -2.75
C LYS A 30 4.26 5.13 -2.70
N LYS A 31 4.30 6.13 -3.60
CA LYS A 31 5.34 7.16 -3.59
C LYS A 31 5.36 7.95 -2.28
N GLN A 32 4.20 8.37 -1.77
CA GLN A 32 4.12 9.10 -0.51
C GLN A 32 4.63 8.26 0.67
N ILE A 33 4.25 6.98 0.74
CA ILE A 33 4.73 6.07 1.78
C ILE A 33 6.24 5.82 1.64
N MET A 34 6.74 5.59 0.43
CA MET A 34 8.17 5.41 0.18
C MET A 34 9.00 6.63 0.56
N ALA A 35 8.52 7.84 0.23
CA ALA A 35 9.16 9.08 0.61
C ALA A 35 9.18 9.26 2.14
N ARG A 36 8.07 8.94 2.81
CA ARG A 36 7.92 9.08 4.26
C ARG A 36 8.77 8.09 5.05
N GLU A 37 8.81 6.83 4.61
CA GLU A 37 9.63 5.77 5.22
C GLU A 37 11.09 5.75 4.72
N ARG A 38 11.44 6.63 3.77
CA ARG A 38 12.76 6.68 3.12
C ARG A 38 13.18 5.32 2.54
N LEU A 39 12.22 4.60 1.97
CA LEU A 39 12.46 3.31 1.33
C LEU A 39 13.09 3.53 -0.04
N LYS A 40 14.13 2.73 -0.36
CA LYS A 40 14.75 2.73 -1.68
C LYS A 40 13.84 1.97 -2.65
N ALA A 41 13.19 2.71 -3.54
CA ALA A 41 12.35 2.19 -4.63
C ALA A 41 13.11 1.31 -5.65
N THR A 42 14.43 1.11 -5.49
CA THR A 42 15.26 0.26 -6.35
C THR A 42 15.30 -1.19 -5.87
N ASP A 43 15.04 -1.44 -4.57
CA ASP A 43 15.17 -2.77 -3.96
C ASP A 43 13.83 -3.36 -3.50
N CYS A 44 12.86 -2.52 -3.14
CA CYS A 44 11.56 -2.96 -2.62
C CYS A 44 10.38 -2.19 -3.22
N ASP A 45 9.35 -2.91 -3.65
CA ASP A 45 8.02 -2.37 -3.96
C ASP A 45 7.12 -2.44 -2.73
N LEU A 46 6.01 -1.69 -2.78
CA LEU A 46 4.99 -1.68 -1.75
C LEU A 46 3.70 -2.27 -2.30
N GLN A 47 3.30 -3.43 -1.78
CA GLN A 47 1.99 -4.01 -2.02
C GLN A 47 0.98 -3.39 -1.04
N ILE A 48 -0.11 -2.84 -1.57
CA ILE A 48 -1.18 -2.22 -0.77
C ILE A 48 -2.40 -3.13 -0.81
N THR A 49 -2.94 -3.45 0.36
CA THR A 49 -4.14 -4.25 0.54
C THR A 49 -5.14 -3.48 1.38
N ASN A 50 -6.41 -3.44 1.00
CA ASN A 50 -7.45 -2.84 1.82
C ASN A 50 -7.61 -3.61 3.14
N ALA A 51 -7.58 -2.92 4.28
CA ALA A 51 -7.69 -3.57 5.58
C ALA A 51 -9.11 -4.06 5.88
N GLN A 52 -10.14 -3.46 5.25
CA GLN A 52 -11.54 -3.77 5.47
C GLN A 52 -12.02 -4.88 4.54
N THR A 53 -11.84 -4.70 3.23
CA THR A 53 -12.29 -5.67 2.22
C THR A 53 -11.29 -6.78 1.95
N ARG A 54 -10.04 -6.64 2.42
CA ARG A 54 -8.90 -7.51 2.08
C ARG A 54 -8.59 -7.56 0.58
N GLU A 55 -9.07 -6.58 -0.17
CA GLU A 55 -8.80 -6.45 -1.59
C GLU A 55 -7.38 -5.94 -1.83
N GLU A 56 -6.64 -6.61 -2.70
CA GLU A 56 -5.26 -6.27 -3.02
C GLU A 56 -5.23 -5.33 -4.22
N TYR A 57 -4.64 -4.15 -4.03
CA TYR A 57 -4.45 -3.19 -5.12
C TYR A 57 -3.16 -3.55 -5.85
N THR A 58 -3.31 -4.20 -7.00
CA THR A 58 -2.20 -4.53 -7.91
C THR A 58 -2.03 -3.52 -9.03
N ASP A 59 -3.06 -2.72 -9.28
CA ASP A 59 -3.12 -1.78 -10.40
C ASP A 59 -2.74 -0.36 -9.94
N ASP A 60 -1.78 0.28 -10.59
CA ASP A 60 -1.32 1.63 -10.25
C ASP A 60 -2.42 2.70 -10.42
N GLU A 61 -3.43 2.44 -11.26
CA GLU A 61 -4.61 3.29 -11.45
C GLU A 61 -5.72 3.00 -10.42
N ALA A 62 -5.54 2.02 -9.53
CA ALA A 62 -6.52 1.73 -8.50
C ALA A 62 -6.75 2.95 -7.60
N HIS A 63 -8.03 3.28 -7.39
CA HIS A 63 -8.45 4.43 -6.61
C HIS A 63 -8.73 4.03 -5.15
N ILE A 64 -7.87 4.46 -4.24
CA ILE A 64 -8.09 4.30 -2.80
C ILE A 64 -8.89 5.50 -2.29
N PRO A 65 -10.11 5.30 -1.76
CA PRO A 65 -10.91 6.40 -1.25
C PRO A 65 -10.33 7.00 0.03
N LYS A 66 -10.62 8.28 0.26
CA LYS A 66 -10.26 8.96 1.51
C LYS A 66 -10.86 8.24 2.73
N HIS A 67 -10.15 8.30 3.85
CA HIS A 67 -10.47 7.64 5.12
C HIS A 67 -10.47 6.11 5.09
N SER A 68 -10.00 5.48 4.01
CA SER A 68 -9.75 4.05 4.00
C SER A 68 -8.55 3.68 4.87
N SER A 69 -8.63 2.45 5.40
CA SER A 69 -7.52 1.80 6.09
C SER A 69 -6.90 0.79 5.14
N VAL A 70 -5.60 0.90 4.90
CA VAL A 70 -4.85 -0.02 4.05
C VAL A 70 -3.68 -0.64 4.82
N ILE A 71 -3.28 -1.82 4.39
CA ILE A 71 -2.14 -2.56 4.88
C ILE A 71 -1.08 -2.52 3.79
N VAL A 72 0.12 -2.11 4.18
CA VAL A 72 1.29 -1.99 3.33
C VAL A 72 2.20 -3.18 3.60
N ARG A 73 2.65 -3.84 2.54
CA ARG A 73 3.61 -4.93 2.63
C ARG A 73 4.77 -4.65 1.68
N ARG A 74 5.99 -4.83 2.16
CA ARG A 74 7.20 -4.71 1.33
C ARG A 74 7.38 -5.99 0.50
N THR A 75 7.57 -5.84 -0.79
CA THR A 75 7.88 -6.92 -1.73
C THR A 75 9.21 -6.62 -2.42
N PRO A 76 10.07 -7.61 -2.68
CA PRO A 76 11.32 -7.38 -3.41
C PRO A 76 11.01 -7.11 -4.90
N ILE A 77 11.71 -6.13 -5.50
CA ILE A 77 11.55 -5.76 -6.93
C ILE A 77 12.24 -6.77 -7.85
N GLY A 78 13.20 -7.52 -7.31
CA GLY A 78 13.93 -8.59 -8.00
C GLY A 78 13.11 -9.87 -8.15
N GLY A 79 12.17 -9.88 -9.10
CA GLY A 79 11.89 -11.08 -9.90
C GLY A 79 11.32 -12.31 -9.18
N VAL A 80 10.60 -12.15 -8.07
CA VAL A 80 9.64 -13.17 -7.66
C VAL A 80 8.24 -12.59 -7.83
N LYS A 81 7.55 -13.01 -8.90
CA LYS A 81 6.09 -12.89 -8.97
C LYS A 81 5.57 -13.33 -7.59
N PRO A 82 4.72 -12.55 -6.91
CA PRO A 82 4.12 -13.04 -5.68
C PRO A 82 3.40 -14.33 -6.06
N ALA A 83 3.97 -15.46 -5.65
CA ALA A 83 3.31 -16.74 -5.78
C ALA A 83 1.98 -16.54 -5.06
N SER A 84 0.90 -16.60 -5.84
CA SER A 84 -0.45 -16.79 -5.38
C SER A 84 -0.38 -17.72 -4.19
N ARG A 85 -0.59 -17.16 -3.00
CA ARG A 85 -0.58 -17.93 -1.76
C ARG A 85 -1.92 -18.66 -1.75
N THR A 86 -2.00 -19.71 -2.57
CA THR A 86 -3.06 -20.71 -2.48
C THR A 86 -2.99 -21.23 -1.06
N PHE A 87 -3.98 -20.85 -0.27
CA PHE A 87 -4.27 -21.51 0.99
C PHE A 87 -4.63 -22.95 0.62
N ILE A 88 -3.67 -23.86 0.73
CA ILE A 88 -3.97 -25.30 0.72
C ILE A 88 -4.41 -25.62 2.14
N VAL A 89 -5.69 -25.97 2.27
CA VAL A 89 -6.30 -26.56 3.47
C VAL A 89 -6.00 -28.05 3.53
#